data_AF-A0A7V9DJ63-F1
#
_entry.id   AF-A0A7V9DJ63-F1
#
_cell.length_a   1.000
_cell.length_b   1.000
_cell.length_c   1.000
_cell.angle_alpha   90.00
_cell.angle_beta   90.00
_cell.angle_gamma   90.00
#
_symmetry.space_group_name_H-M   'P 1'
#
loop_
_entity.id
_entity.type
_entity.pdbx_description
1 polymer ?
#
loop_
_entity_poly.entity_id
_entity_poly.type
_entity_poly.pdbx_seq_one_letter_code
_entity_poly.pdbx_strand_id
1 'polypeptide(L)' 'MSAFLALEDGTIFRGDSVGADGVAFGEAVFTTAMTGYQETVTDPSFAEQLVCFTAPMVGNYGVAENRSESEAAHAKA' A
#
# COMPACT_ATOMS: atom_id res chain seq x y z
N MET A 1 5.82 15.07 4.35
CA MET A 1 5.51 15.80 3.10
C MET A 1 4.05 15.55 2.80
N SER A 2 3.24 16.56 2.44
CA SER A 2 1.82 16.30 2.19
C SER A 2 1.62 15.41 0.95
N ALA A 3 0.69 14.47 1.04
CA ALA A 3 0.29 13.58 -0.04
C ALA A 3 -1.24 13.58 -0.21
N PHE A 4 -1.70 13.10 -1.37
CA PHE A 4 -3.12 13.04 -1.71
C PHE A 4 -3.43 11.72 -2.41
N LEU A 5 -4.55 11.10 -2.04
CA LEU A 5 -5.19 10.02 -2.80
C LEU A 5 -6.45 10.61 -3.44
N ALA A 6 -6.52 10.59 -4.77
CA ALA A 6 -7.67 11.05 -5.53
C ALA A 6 -8.32 9.85 -6.23
N LEU A 7 -9.64 9.72 -6.12
CA LEU A 7 -10.43 8.67 -6.74
C LEU A 7 -11.15 9.18 -7.99
N GLU A 8 -11.58 8.27 -8.86
CA GLU A 8 -12.23 8.61 -10.13
C GLU A 8 -13.54 9.40 -9.95
N ASP A 9 -14.22 9.23 -8.81
CA ASP A 9 -15.46 9.91 -8.47
C ASP A 9 -15.26 11.36 -7.99
N GLY A 10 -14.01 11.81 -7.92
CA GLY A 10 -13.62 13.13 -7.44
C GLY A 10 -13.38 13.21 -5.92
N THR A 11 -13.50 12.11 -5.19
CA THR A 11 -13.15 12.06 -3.76
C THR A 11 -11.65 12.24 -3.58
N ILE A 12 -11.25 13.08 -2.61
CA ILE A 12 -9.84 13.35 -2.31
C ILE A 12 -9.58 13.14 -0.82
N PHE A 13 -8.62 12.27 -0.51
CA PHE A 13 -8.07 12.09 0.82
C PHE A 13 -6.72 12.78 0.92
N ARG A 14 -6.56 13.67 1.90
CA ARG A 14 -5.28 14.30 2.21
C ARG A 14 -4.59 13.54 3.34
N GLY A 15 -3.28 13.35 3.20
CA GLY A 15 -2.46 12.72 4.23
C GLY A 15 -1.01 13.18 4.17
N ASP A 16 -0.16 12.42 4.85
CA ASP A 16 1.29 12.59 4.86
C ASP A 16 1.96 11.42 4.15
N SER A 17 2.89 11.71 3.24
CA SER A 17 3.72 10.68 2.62
C SER A 17 4.66 10.05 3.66
N VAL A 18 4.70 8.73 3.65
CA VAL A 18 5.64 7.88 4.40
C VAL A 18 6.51 7.02 3.48
N GLY A 19 6.31 7.14 2.17
CA GLY A 19 6.96 6.34 1.14
C GLY A 19 7.83 7.17 0.20
N ALA A 20 8.04 6.66 -1.01
CA ALA A 20 8.82 7.34 -2.04
C ALA A 20 8.11 8.59 -2.58
N ASP A 21 8.89 9.54 -3.09
CA ASP A 21 8.37 10.69 -3.83
C ASP A 21 7.85 10.24 -5.22
N GLY A 22 6.79 10.91 -5.70
CA GLY A 22 6.25 10.69 -7.04
C GLY A 22 4.74 10.50 -7.04
N VAL A 23 4.25 9.83 -8.08
CA VAL A 23 2.83 9.56 -8.30
C VAL A 23 2.67 8.08 -8.64
N ALA A 24 1.71 7.43 -7.98
CA ALA A 24 1.25 6.09 -8.30
C ALA A 24 -0.17 6.17 -8.89
N PHE A 25 -0.47 5.25 -9.81
CA PHE A 25 -1.79 5.10 -10.41
C PHE A 25 -2.15 3.61 -10.43
N GLY A 26 -3.42 3.29 -10.17
CA GLY A 26 -3.87 1.91 -10.07
C GLY A 26 -5.32 1.80 -9.59
N GLU A 27 -5.81 0.57 -9.50
CA GLU A 27 -7.09 0.25 -8.90
C GLU A 27 -7.01 0.42 -7.38
N ALA A 28 -7.90 1.20 -6.78
CA ALA A 28 -7.99 1.34 -5.32
C ALA A 28 -8.71 0.13 -4.72
N VAL A 29 -7.99 -0.66 -3.92
CA VAL A 29 -8.52 -1.85 -3.24
C VAL A 29 -8.34 -1.72 -1.73
N PHE A 30 -9.05 -2.54 -0.95
CA PHE A 30 -8.81 -2.65 0.49
C PHE A 30 -8.69 -4.09 0.94
N THR A 31 -7.91 -4.31 2.00
CA THR A 31 -7.76 -5.61 2.66
C THR A 31 -8.13 -5.53 4.13
N THR A 32 -8.79 -6.59 4.62
CA THR A 32 -9.17 -6.74 6.04
C THR A 32 -8.07 -7.39 6.88
N ALA A 33 -6.92 -7.68 6.28
CA ALA A 33 -5.76 -8.23 6.98
C ALA A 33 -5.31 -7.28 8.11
N MET A 34 -5.23 -7.82 9.33
CA MET A 34 -4.75 -7.06 10.51
C MET A 34 -3.23 -7.15 10.70
N THR A 35 -2.58 -8.03 9.95
CA THR A 35 -1.14 -8.35 9.95
C THR A 35 -0.76 -8.82 8.56
N GLY A 36 0.53 -8.91 8.26
CA GLY A 36 1.04 -9.40 6.98
C GLY A 36 1.18 -8.30 5.93
N TYR A 37 1.49 -7.06 6.33
CA TYR A 37 1.58 -5.94 5.38
C TYR A 37 2.74 -6.11 4.39
N GLN A 38 3.86 -6.72 4.79
CA GLN A 38 4.99 -6.96 3.89
C GLN A 38 4.63 -8.03 2.85
N GLU A 39 4.08 -9.15 3.31
CA GLU A 39 3.56 -10.22 2.46
C GLU A 39 2.56 -9.64 1.45
N THR A 40 1.63 -8.79 1.92
CA THR A 40 0.62 -8.14 1.07
C THR A 40 1.24 -7.28 -0.04
N VAL A 41 2.16 -6.36 0.29
CA VAL A 41 2.72 -5.46 -0.74
C VAL A 41 3.69 -6.16 -1.69
N THR A 42 4.20 -7.34 -1.32
CA THR A 42 5.09 -8.17 -2.15
C THR A 42 4.36 -9.28 -2.89
N ASP A 43 3.06 -9.47 -2.67
CA ASP A 43 2.26 -10.44 -3.43
C ASP A 43 2.00 -9.92 -4.86
N PRO A 44 2.41 -10.66 -5.91
CA PRO A 44 2.19 -10.28 -7.31
C PRO A 44 0.73 -10.03 -7.69
N SER A 45 -0.23 -10.55 -6.92
CA SER A 45 -1.66 -10.37 -7.13
C SER A 45 -2.11 -8.90 -6.99
N PHE A 46 -1.35 -8.08 -6.26
CA PHE A 46 -1.61 -6.65 -6.09
C PHE A 46 -0.94 -5.76 -7.16
N ALA A 47 -0.43 -6.35 -8.24
CA ALA A 47 0.14 -5.57 -9.35
C ALA A 47 -0.88 -4.56 -9.90
N GLU A 48 -0.43 -3.33 -10.16
CA GLU A 48 -1.28 -2.21 -10.63
C GLU A 48 -2.39 -1.77 -9.66
N GLN A 49 -2.29 -2.14 -8.37
CA GLN A 49 -3.26 -1.75 -7.34
C GLN A 49 -2.67 -0.82 -6.28
N LEU A 50 -3.53 0.04 -5.71
CA LEU A 50 -3.26 0.87 -4.54
C LEU A 50 -3.94 0.22 -3.33
N VAL A 51 -3.17 -0.27 -2.37
CA VAL A 51 -3.67 -1.13 -1.28
C VAL A 51 -3.97 -0.32 -0.03
N CYS A 52 -5.25 -0.27 0.35
CA CYS A 52 -5.68 0.29 1.62
C CYS A 52 -5.82 -0.79 2.69
N PHE A 53 -5.03 -0.71 3.76
CA PHE A 53 -5.21 -1.57 4.93
C PHE A 53 -6.33 -1.03 5.82
N THR A 54 -7.30 -1.86 6.19
CA THR A 54 -8.29 -1.46 7.22
C THR A 54 -7.69 -1.43 8.62
N ALA A 55 -6.53 -2.08 8.82
CA ALA A 55 -5.79 -2.05 10.08
C ALA A 55 -5.18 -0.64 10.31
N PRO A 56 -5.44 0.00 11.47
CA PRO A 56 -5.00 1.38 11.69
C PRO A 56 -3.49 1.51 11.95
N MET A 57 -2.82 0.42 12.29
CA MET A 57 -1.39 0.40 12.57
C MET A 57 -0.68 -0.54 11.58
N VAL A 58 -0.04 0.05 10.58
CA VAL A 58 0.80 -0.65 9.59
C VAL A 58 2.26 -0.32 9.88
N GLY A 59 3.16 -1.30 9.77
CA GLY A 59 4.60 -1.12 10.05
C GLY A 59 5.02 -1.37 11.51
N ASN A 60 4.10 -1.85 12.36
CA ASN A 60 4.34 -2.04 13.80
C ASN A 60 5.41 -3.09 14.15
N TYR A 61 5.82 -3.94 13.22
CA TYR A 61 6.88 -4.94 13.42
C TYR A 61 8.01 -4.87 12.36
N GLY A 62 8.12 -3.77 11.62
CA GLY A 62 9.16 -3.58 10.60
C GLY A 62 9.04 -4.55 9.41
N VAL A 63 10.16 -4.81 8.73
CA VAL A 63 10.24 -5.77 7.60
C VAL A 63 11.33 -6.81 7.88
N ALA A 64 11.18 -8.00 7.30
CA ALA A 64 12.14 -9.09 7.43
C ALA A 64 12.36 -9.78 6.07
N GLU A 65 13.61 -10.09 5.73
CA GLU A 65 13.97 -10.61 4.40
C GLU A 65 13.22 -11.90 4.01
N ASN A 66 12.87 -12.75 4.99
CA ASN A 66 12.21 -14.03 4.76
C ASN A 66 10.67 -13.97 4.75
N ARG A 67 10.09 -12.78 4.62
CA ARG A 67 8.63 -12.55 4.66
C ARG A 67 8.06 -11.98 3.35
N SER A 68 8.87 -11.81 2.32
CA SER A 68 8.37 -11.37 1.02
C SER A 68 7.79 -12.55 0.26
N GLU A 69 6.61 -12.36 -0.35
CA GLU A 69 5.96 -13.37 -1.22
C GLU A 69 6.59 -13.39 -2.63
N SER A 70 7.44 -12.41 -2.94
CA SER A 70 8.19 -12.33 -4.19
C SER A 70 9.48 -11.50 -4.03
N GLU A 71 10.20 -11.32 -5.13
CA GLU A 71 11.47 -10.58 -5.20
C GLU A 71 11.32 -9.07 -4.97
N ALA A 72 10.11 -8.51 -5.08
CA ALA A 72 9.90 -7.05 -5.02
C ALA A 72 8.51 -6.68 -4.46
N ALA A 73 8.31 -5.40 -4.18
CA ALA A 73 6.97 -4.88 -3.96
C ALA A 73 6.22 -4.79 -5.30
N HIS A 74 5.02 -5.37 -5.37
CA HIS A 74 4.17 -5.39 -6.57
C HIS A 74 3.00 -4.40 -6.49
N ALA A 75 2.51 -4.11 -5.27
CA ALA A 75 1.56 -3.04 -5.05
C ALA A 75 2.15 -1.69 -5.50
N LYS A 76 1.34 -0.85 -6.14
CA LYS A 76 1.78 0.48 -6.61
C LYS A 76 1.89 1.50 -5.49
N ALA A 77 1.03 1.37 -4.47
CA ALA A 77 1.05 2.16 -3.25
C ALA A 77 0.36 1.39 -2.12
#